data_AF-A0A931VGA0-F1
#
_entry.id   AF-A0A931VGA0-F1
#
_cell.length_a   1.000
_cell.length_b   1.000
_cell.length_c   1.000
_cell.angle_alpha   90.00
_cell.angle_beta   90.00
_cell.angle_gamma   90.00
#
_symmetry.space_group_name_H-M   'P 1'
#
loop_
_entity.id
_entity.type
_entity.pdbx_description
1 polymer ?
#
loop_
_entity_poly.entity_id
_entity_poly.type
_entity_poly.pdbx_seq_one_letter_code
_entity_poly.pdbx_strand_id
1 'polypeptide(L)'
;GIVDSFSDSPSVPIYERFYAGGANTIRGYRERRIGPKDENTGDPIGGESMFVGNIEYLFPIVKSLKGVVFYDVGNVWPLVEDFGEGSLVSSVGVGVRMKTPIGPLKLDWGYGLDSDTRQDDTGRFHFSMSYGF
;
A
#
# COMPACT_ATOMS: atom_id res chain seq x y z
N GLY A 1 7.90 -6.94 7.12
CA GLY A 1 7.17 -7.32 8.33
C GLY A 1 6.89 -8.78 8.27
N ILE A 2 6.96 -9.46 9.41
CA ILE A 2 6.58 -10.87 9.56
C ILE A 2 5.66 -10.98 10.78
N VAL A 3 4.68 -11.85 10.70
CA VAL A 3 3.77 -12.22 11.78
C VAL A 3 3.73 -13.74 11.82
N ASP A 4 3.76 -14.30 13.01
CA ASP A 4 3.77 -15.74 13.20
C ASP A 4 2.72 -16.10 14.26
N SER A 5 2.19 -17.31 14.13
CA SER A 5 1.22 -17.86 15.08
C SER A 5 1.92 -18.19 16.40
N PHE A 6 1.23 -18.01 17.53
CA PHE A 6 1.76 -18.33 18.85
C PHE A 6 1.03 -19.52 19.47
N SER A 7 1.79 -20.42 20.12
CA SER A 7 1.28 -21.60 20.82
C SER A 7 0.52 -22.58 19.88
N ASP A 8 -0.56 -23.20 20.36
CA ASP A 8 -1.37 -24.20 19.64
C ASP A 8 -2.29 -23.63 18.54
N SER A 9 -2.09 -22.38 18.10
CA SER A 9 -2.90 -21.82 17.00
C SER A 9 -2.46 -22.41 15.67
N PRO A 10 -3.35 -23.03 14.87
CA PRO A 10 -2.96 -23.68 13.63
C PRO A 10 -2.62 -22.71 12.49
N SER A 11 -2.91 -21.42 12.64
CA SER A 11 -2.57 -20.37 11.66
C SER A 11 -2.68 -18.97 12.26
N VAL A 12 -2.11 -17.96 11.61
CA VAL A 12 -2.30 -16.55 11.96
C VAL A 12 -3.73 -16.11 11.61
N PRO A 13 -4.52 -15.60 12.58
CA PRO A 13 -5.87 -15.10 12.32
C PRO A 13 -5.88 -13.98 11.26
N ILE A 14 -6.91 -13.96 10.42
CA ILE A 14 -7.00 -13.05 9.27
C ILE A 14 -6.90 -11.55 9.63
N TYR A 15 -7.27 -11.16 10.85
CA TYR A 15 -7.20 -9.78 11.34
C TYR A 15 -5.80 -9.37 11.84
N GLU A 16 -4.88 -10.33 12.00
CA GLU A 16 -3.47 -10.10 12.37
C GLU A 16 -2.53 -10.15 11.16
N ARG A 17 -3.04 -10.61 10.01
CA ARG A 17 -2.28 -10.69 8.76
C ARG A 17 -1.99 -9.33 8.15
N PHE A 18 -0.93 -9.27 7.34
CA PHE A 18 -0.58 -8.09 6.56
C PHE A 18 -1.42 -7.97 5.30
N TYR A 19 -1.64 -6.72 4.88
CA TYR A 19 -2.33 -6.36 3.64
C TYR A 19 -1.61 -5.19 2.98
N ALA A 20 -1.58 -5.19 1.64
CA ALA A 20 -0.98 -4.11 0.86
C ALA A 20 -1.87 -3.68 -0.32
N GLY A 21 -1.55 -2.51 -0.86
CA GLY A 21 -2.37 -1.76 -1.80
C GLY A 21 -3.23 -0.73 -1.07
N GLY A 22 -3.29 0.49 -1.60
CA GLY A 22 -4.04 1.58 -0.99
C GLY A 22 -3.18 2.80 -0.63
N ALA A 23 -3.77 3.75 0.09
CA ALA A 23 -3.17 5.05 0.35
C ALA A 23 -1.90 4.99 1.23
N ASN A 24 -1.80 3.96 2.08
CA ASN A 24 -0.77 3.86 3.13
C ASN A 24 0.33 2.84 2.82
N THR A 25 0.25 2.12 1.69
CA THR A 25 1.24 1.10 1.31
C THR A 25 1.73 1.33 -0.11
N ILE A 26 0.98 0.86 -1.10
CA ILE A 26 1.31 0.97 -2.52
C ILE A 26 0.13 1.66 -3.21
N ARG A 27 0.31 2.96 -3.49
CA ARG A 27 -0.70 3.81 -4.12
C ARG A 27 -0.94 3.36 -5.57
N GLY A 28 -2.02 3.88 -6.17
CA GLY A 28 -2.48 3.42 -7.49
C GLY A 28 -3.20 2.07 -7.52
N TYR A 29 -3.10 1.24 -6.48
CA TYR A 29 -3.90 0.02 -6.31
C TYR A 29 -5.08 0.23 -5.36
N ARG A 30 -6.11 -0.62 -5.46
CA ARG A 30 -7.21 -0.65 -4.48
C ARG A 30 -6.69 -1.16 -3.14
N GLU A 31 -7.36 -0.73 -2.07
CA GLU A 31 -7.08 -1.18 -0.71
C GLU A 31 -7.01 -2.70 -0.62
N ARG A 32 -5.92 -3.20 -0.03
CA ARG A 32 -5.69 -4.62 0.28
C ARG A 32 -5.63 -5.57 -0.93
N ARG A 33 -5.51 -5.07 -2.17
CA ARG A 33 -5.55 -5.92 -3.37
C ARG A 33 -4.21 -6.51 -3.82
N ILE A 34 -3.13 -6.24 -3.10
CA ILE A 34 -1.80 -6.79 -3.35
C ILE A 34 -1.56 -7.94 -2.38
N GLY A 35 -1.18 -9.11 -2.91
CA GLY A 35 -0.95 -10.32 -2.14
C GLY A 35 -2.06 -11.39 -2.27
N PRO A 36 -2.12 -12.33 -1.30
CA PRO A 36 -2.96 -13.51 -1.37
C PRO A 36 -4.45 -13.18 -1.37
N LYS A 37 -5.20 -13.94 -2.17
CA LYS A 37 -6.65 -13.82 -2.33
C LYS A 37 -7.28 -15.20 -2.23
N ASP A 38 -8.51 -15.24 -1.74
CA ASP A 38 -9.34 -16.44 -1.82
C ASP A 38 -9.61 -16.77 -3.30
N GLU A 39 -9.37 -18.01 -3.71
CA GLU A 39 -9.53 -18.43 -5.11
C GLU A 39 -11.01 -18.44 -5.55
N ASN A 40 -11.95 -18.63 -4.63
CA ASN A 40 -13.37 -18.73 -4.93
C ASN A 40 -14.04 -17.35 -4.95
N THR A 41 -13.69 -16.47 -4.02
CA THR A 41 -14.33 -15.15 -3.88
C THR A 41 -13.50 -14.01 -4.47
N GLY A 42 -12.19 -14.18 -4.61
CA GLY A 42 -11.26 -13.12 -5.01
C GLY A 42 -11.03 -12.08 -3.91
N ASP A 43 -11.49 -12.34 -2.68
CA ASP A 43 -11.31 -11.45 -1.53
C ASP A 43 -9.89 -11.54 -0.99
N PRO A 44 -9.31 -10.43 -0.52
CA PRO A 44 -7.99 -10.45 0.07
C PRO A 44 -7.99 -11.17 1.41
N ILE A 45 -7.13 -12.18 1.56
CA ILE A 45 -7.00 -12.98 2.78
C ILE A 45 -5.75 -12.62 3.60
N GLY A 46 -4.96 -11.68 3.09
CA GLY A 46 -3.72 -11.22 3.72
C GLY A 46 -2.64 -12.29 3.76
N GLY A 47 -1.50 -11.94 4.33
CA GLY A 47 -0.36 -12.84 4.43
C GLY A 47 0.47 -12.67 5.71
N GLU A 48 1.31 -13.64 5.99
CA GLU A 48 2.15 -13.67 7.19
C GLU A 48 3.44 -12.85 7.02
N SER A 49 3.83 -12.55 5.78
CA SER A 49 4.96 -11.67 5.51
C SER A 49 4.64 -10.60 4.48
N MET A 50 5.31 -9.45 4.61
CA MET A 50 5.09 -8.28 3.76
C MET A 50 6.36 -7.48 3.59
N PHE A 51 6.58 -6.95 2.39
CA PHE A 51 7.57 -5.93 2.10
C PHE A 51 6.87 -4.72 1.46
N VAL A 52 7.14 -3.52 1.96
CA VAL A 52 6.68 -2.26 1.35
C VAL A 52 7.84 -1.26 1.41
N GLY A 53 8.17 -0.70 0.26
CA GLY A 53 9.12 0.38 0.07
C GLY A 53 8.43 1.57 -0.57
N ASN A 54 8.78 2.78 -0.11
CA ASN A 54 8.21 4.02 -0.57
C ASN A 54 9.32 5.05 -0.77
N ILE A 55 9.44 5.59 -1.98
CA ILE A 55 10.39 6.65 -2.32
C ILE A 55 9.56 7.88 -2.71
N GLU A 56 9.66 8.95 -1.91
CA GLU A 56 8.99 10.23 -2.20
C GLU A 56 10.02 11.34 -2.40
N TYR A 57 9.83 12.14 -3.45
CA TYR A 57 10.53 13.40 -3.63
C TYR A 57 9.55 14.56 -3.45
N LEU A 58 9.78 15.38 -2.42
CA LEU A 58 8.95 16.52 -2.08
C LEU A 58 9.63 17.82 -2.49
N PHE A 59 8.93 18.66 -3.22
CA PHE A 59 9.42 19.98 -3.63
C PHE A 59 8.42 21.08 -3.24
N PRO A 60 8.92 22.25 -2.79
CA PRO A 60 8.04 23.37 -2.45
C PRO A 60 7.38 23.93 -3.72
N ILE A 61 6.06 24.12 -3.68
CA ILE A 61 5.32 24.89 -4.69
C ILE A 61 5.11 26.31 -4.15
N VAL A 62 4.52 26.41 -2.94
CA VAL A 62 4.41 27.64 -2.14
C VAL A 62 4.59 27.32 -0.66
N LYS A 63 4.61 28.34 0.21
CA LYS A 63 4.93 28.18 1.64
C LYS A 63 4.05 27.14 2.38
N SER A 64 2.79 26.98 1.96
CA SER A 64 1.80 26.07 2.54
C SER A 64 1.56 24.79 1.73
N LEU A 65 2.18 24.64 0.55
CA LEU A 65 1.91 23.57 -0.41
C LEU A 65 3.21 22.99 -0.97
N LYS A 66 3.37 21.67 -0.86
CA LYS A 66 4.45 20.93 -1.52
C LYS A 66 3.87 20.01 -2.58
N GLY A 67 4.56 19.89 -3.70
CA GLY A 67 4.36 18.82 -4.66
C GLY A 67 5.13 17.58 -4.24
N VAL A 68 4.65 16.43 -4.67
CA VAL A 68 5.29 15.12 -4.45
C VAL A 68 5.28 14.35 -5.74
N VAL A 69 6.40 13.70 -6.06
CA VAL A 69 6.43 12.55 -6.96
C VAL A 69 6.89 11.35 -6.16
N PHE A 70 6.35 10.17 -6.46
CA PHE A 70 6.64 8.98 -5.69
C PHE A 70 6.76 7.73 -6.54
N TYR A 71 7.47 6.76 -5.98
CA TYR A 71 7.55 5.38 -6.43
C TYR A 71 7.30 4.46 -5.24
N ASP A 72 6.31 3.58 -5.35
CA ASP A 72 5.97 2.60 -4.33
C ASP A 72 6.25 1.21 -4.86
N VAL A 73 6.72 0.30 -4.00
CA VAL A 73 7.00 -1.09 -4.37
C VAL A 73 6.75 -2.00 -3.19
N GLY A 74 6.27 -3.21 -3.43
CA GLY A 74 6.13 -4.20 -2.37
C GLY A 74 5.30 -5.41 -2.75
N ASN A 75 5.13 -6.31 -1.79
CA ASN A 75 4.27 -7.49 -1.91
C ASN A 75 3.89 -8.02 -0.51
N VAL A 76 2.90 -8.89 -0.49
CA VAL A 76 2.46 -9.67 0.68
C VAL A 76 2.47 -11.14 0.29
N TRP A 77 2.99 -12.00 1.16
CA TRP A 77 3.08 -13.44 0.93
C TRP A 77 2.28 -14.24 1.94
N PRO A 78 1.69 -15.39 1.54
CA PRO A 78 0.86 -16.22 2.42
C PRO A 78 1.62 -16.62 3.69
N LEU A 79 2.82 -17.15 3.54
CA LEU A 79 3.66 -17.62 4.65
C LEU A 79 4.91 -16.75 4.82
N VAL A 80 5.58 -16.91 5.97
CA VAL A 80 6.88 -16.27 6.22
C VAL A 80 7.98 -16.85 5.33
N GLU A 81 7.93 -18.15 5.03
CA GLU A 81 8.92 -18.85 4.21
C GLU A 81 8.89 -18.44 2.73
N ASP A 82 7.73 -18.02 2.23
CA ASP A 82 7.53 -17.54 0.86
C ASP A 82 8.14 -16.14 0.62
N PHE A 83 8.73 -15.51 1.65
CA PHE A 83 9.18 -14.13 1.58
C PHE A 83 10.22 -13.93 0.45
N GLY A 84 9.89 -13.03 -0.48
CA GLY A 84 10.74 -12.71 -1.62
C GLY A 84 10.50 -13.60 -2.85
N GLU A 85 9.60 -14.59 -2.78
CA GLU A 85 9.17 -15.34 -3.95
C GLU A 85 8.28 -14.50 -4.88
N GLY A 86 8.27 -14.84 -6.17
CA GLY A 86 7.47 -14.11 -7.17
C GLY A 86 7.99 -12.69 -7.46
N SER A 87 7.10 -11.85 -8.00
CA SER A 87 7.42 -10.47 -8.41
C SER A 87 6.89 -9.44 -7.42
N LEU A 88 7.63 -8.33 -7.27
CA LEU A 88 7.15 -7.18 -6.51
C LEU A 88 6.20 -6.35 -7.36
N VAL A 89 5.13 -5.87 -6.73
CA VAL A 89 4.16 -4.96 -7.32
C VAL A 89 4.64 -3.52 -7.10
N SER A 90 4.61 -2.70 -8.14
CA SER A 90 5.07 -1.30 -8.05
C SER A 90 4.09 -0.30 -8.63
N SER A 91 4.23 0.96 -8.23
CA SER A 91 3.47 2.09 -8.74
C SER A 91 4.32 3.35 -8.83
N VAL A 92 3.88 4.28 -9.66
CA VAL A 92 4.40 5.66 -9.70
C VAL A 92 3.25 6.62 -9.51
N GLY A 93 3.54 7.83 -9.05
CA GLY A 93 2.50 8.84 -8.97
C GLY A 93 2.98 10.22 -8.59
N VAL A 94 2.00 11.09 -8.48
CA VAL A 94 2.17 12.49 -8.13
C VAL A 94 1.17 12.87 -7.06
N GLY A 95 1.48 13.89 -6.27
CA GLY A 95 0.60 14.35 -5.24
C GLY A 95 0.93 15.73 -4.73
N VAL A 96 0.09 16.18 -3.80
CA VAL A 96 0.28 17.43 -3.08
C VAL A 96 0.16 17.19 -1.58
N ARG A 97 0.93 17.97 -0.82
CA ARG A 97 0.89 18.03 0.64
C ARG A 97 0.55 19.46 1.04
N MET A 98 -0.58 19.64 1.70
CA MET A 98 -1.07 20.96 2.11
C MET A 98 -1.11 21.04 3.64
N LYS A 99 -0.56 22.12 4.20
CA LYS A 99 -0.74 22.43 5.62
C LYS A 99 -2.03 23.23 5.78
N THR A 100 -3.01 22.64 6.48
CA THR A 100 -4.28 23.33 6.81
C THR A 100 -4.34 23.64 8.30
N PRO A 101 -5.24 24.55 8.75
CA PRO A 101 -5.42 24.83 10.18
C PRO A 101 -5.81 23.60 11.01
N ILE A 102 -6.44 22.60 10.39
CA ILE A 102 -6.94 21.38 11.04
C ILE A 102 -6.00 20.18 10.89
N GLY A 103 -4.82 20.37 10.28
CA GLY A 103 -3.80 19.33 10.11
C GLY A 103 -3.22 19.24 8.68
N PRO A 104 -2.20 18.40 8.48
CA PRO A 104 -1.67 18.09 7.16
C PRO A 104 -2.67 17.28 6.32
N LEU A 105 -2.89 17.75 5.09
CA LEU A 105 -3.67 17.08 4.06
C LEU A 105 -2.75 16.47 2.99
N LYS A 106 -3.05 15.25 2.56
CA LYS A 106 -2.39 14.58 1.44
C LYS A 106 -3.41 14.22 0.37
N LEU A 107 -3.08 14.56 -0.87
CA LEU A 107 -3.81 14.16 -2.06
C LEU A 107 -2.79 13.53 -3.00
N ASP A 108 -2.98 12.27 -3.35
CA ASP A 108 -2.10 11.51 -4.22
C ASP A 108 -2.90 10.93 -5.39
N TRP A 109 -2.30 10.91 -6.57
CA TRP A 109 -2.73 10.12 -7.70
C TRP A 109 -1.61 9.15 -8.06
N GLY A 110 -1.91 7.85 -8.04
CA GLY A 110 -0.96 6.80 -8.34
C GLY A 110 -1.42 5.95 -9.51
N TYR A 111 -0.47 5.37 -10.24
CA TYR A 111 -0.68 4.44 -11.34
C TYR A 111 0.13 3.17 -11.08
N GLY A 112 -0.57 2.03 -11.03
CA GLY A 112 0.04 0.71 -10.88
C GLY A 112 0.75 0.28 -12.16
N LEU A 113 2.03 -0.08 -12.04
CA LEU A 113 2.86 -0.53 -13.16
C LEU A 113 2.68 -2.02 -13.48
N ASP A 114 2.13 -2.79 -12.54
CA ASP A 114 1.87 -4.22 -12.68
C ASP A 114 0.46 -4.44 -13.24
N SER A 115 0.37 -4.93 -14.49
CA SER A 115 -0.91 -5.14 -15.17
C SER A 115 -1.75 -6.25 -14.54
N ASP A 116 -1.09 -7.29 -14.04
CA ASP A 116 -1.75 -8.51 -13.56
C ASP A 116 -2.40 -8.27 -12.19
N THR A 117 -1.77 -7.41 -11.40
CA THR A 117 -2.30 -6.99 -10.11
C THR A 117 -3.31 -5.86 -10.23
N ARG A 118 -3.19 -5.00 -11.23
CA ARG A 118 -4.03 -3.81 -11.39
C ARG A 118 -5.46 -4.21 -11.80
N GLN A 119 -6.46 -3.64 -11.13
CA GLN A 119 -7.86 -4.00 -11.40
C GLN A 119 -8.43 -3.33 -12.66
N ASP A 120 -8.01 -2.10 -12.97
CA ASP A 120 -8.52 -1.30 -14.09
C ASP A 120 -7.36 -0.52 -14.73
N ASP A 121 -7.40 -0.19 -16.03
CA ASP A 121 -6.35 0.57 -16.78
C ASP A 121 -6.21 2.04 -16.39
N THR A 122 -6.74 2.43 -15.23
CA THR A 122 -6.77 3.80 -14.74
C THR A 122 -5.99 3.96 -13.44
N GLY A 123 -5.30 5.08 -13.29
CA GLY A 123 -4.72 5.48 -12.01
C GLY A 123 -5.79 5.79 -10.94
N ARG A 124 -5.39 5.81 -9.68
CA ARG A 124 -6.29 5.98 -8.52
C ARG A 124 -5.90 7.17 -7.66
N PHE A 125 -6.91 7.88 -7.20
CA PHE A 125 -6.78 8.95 -6.22
C PHE A 125 -6.82 8.41 -4.79
N HIS A 126 -5.98 8.98 -3.94
CA HIS A 126 -5.87 8.68 -2.53
C HIS A 126 -5.92 10.00 -1.75
N PHE A 127 -6.72 10.01 -0.69
CA PHE A 127 -6.87 11.14 0.21
C PHE A 127 -6.57 10.68 1.62
N SER A 128 -5.74 11.43 2.33
CA SER A 128 -5.58 11.25 3.77
C SER A 128 -5.42 12.58 4.49
N MET A 129 -6.02 12.65 5.67
CA MET A 129 -5.90 13.75 6.59
C MET A 129 -5.42 13.18 7.91
N SER A 130 -4.25 13.61 8.36
CA SER A 130 -3.73 13.18 9.66
C SER A 130 -4.03 14.27 10.68
N TYR A 131 -4.63 13.90 11.81
CA TYR A 131 -4.72 14.79 12.95
C TYR A 131 -3.41 14.68 13.73
N GLY A 132 -2.67 15.79 13.85
CA GLY A 132 -1.48 15.82 14.69
C GLY A 132 -1.92 15.83 16.16
N PHE A 133 -1.48 14.85 16.94
CA PHE A 133 -1.44 14.94 18.40
C PHE A 133 0.01 15.15 18.81
#